data_AF-A0A957GMN1-F1
#
_entry.id   AF-A0A957GMN1-F1
#
_cell.length_a   1.000
_cell.length_b   1.000
_cell.length_c   1.000
_cell.angle_alpha   90.00
_cell.angle_beta   90.00
_cell.angle_gamma   90.00
#
_symmetry.space_group_name_H-M   'P 1'
#
loop_
_entity.id
_entity.type
_entity.pdbx_description
1 polymer ?
#
loop_
_entity_poly.entity_id
_entity_poly.type
_entity_poly.pdbx_seq_one_letter_code
_entity_poly.pdbx_strand_id
1 'polypeptide(L)' 'MAEQLPEIGQLAPDFSLPATVGPTPTTRELLQGKIVVLAFYILDFTGG' A
#
# COMPACT_ATOMS: atom_id res chain seq x y z
N MET A 1 -13.02 -17.92 4.89
CA MET A 1 -13.44 -16.53 5.18
C MET A 1 -13.30 -15.80 3.86
N ALA A 2 -14.35 -15.15 3.34
CA ALA A 2 -14.22 -14.41 2.09
C ALA A 2 -13.40 -13.14 2.36
N GLU A 3 -12.33 -12.91 1.61
CA GLU A 3 -11.60 -11.64 1.61
C GLU A 3 -12.51 -10.56 1.02
N GLN A 4 -12.84 -9.56 1.83
CA GLN A 4 -13.66 -8.45 1.39
C GLN A 4 -12.75 -7.42 0.72
N LEU A 5 -12.90 -7.27 -0.60
CA LEU A 5 -12.15 -6.28 -1.37
C LEU A 5 -12.60 -4.86 -0.95
N PRO A 6 -11.67 -3.90 -0.81
CA PRO A 6 -12.03 -2.53 -0.49
C PRO A 6 -12.90 -1.91 -1.59
N GLU A 7 -13.94 -1.19 -1.18
CA GLU A 7 -14.85 -0.50 -2.11
C GLU A 7 -14.47 0.99 -2.26
N ILE A 8 -14.94 1.60 -3.35
CA ILE A 8 -14.71 3.03 -3.62
C ILE A 8 -15.33 3.87 -2.50
N GLY A 9 -14.56 4.83 -1.99
CA GLY A 9 -14.98 5.74 -0.93
C GLY A 9 -14.74 5.20 0.49
N GLN A 10 -14.32 3.95 0.64
CA GLN A 10 -13.87 3.44 1.94
C GLN A 10 -12.48 4.00 2.28
N LEU A 11 -12.21 4.14 3.57
CA LEU A 11 -10.87 4.49 4.04
C LEU A 11 -9.89 3.39 3.60
N ALA A 12 -8.72 3.82 3.12
CA ALA A 12 -7.65 2.89 2.80
C ALA A 12 -7.29 2.04 4.04
N PRO A 13 -7.04 0.73 3.88
CA PRO A 13 -6.59 -0.11 4.98
C PRO A 13 -5.29 0.43 5.58
N ASP A 14 -5.16 0.35 6.91
CA ASP A 14 -3.94 0.77 7.58
C ASP A 14 -3.03 -0.43 7.80
N PHE A 15 -1.91 -0.48 7.08
CA PHE A 15 -0.90 -1.51 7.18
C PHE A 15 0.50 -0.92 7.02
N SER A 16 1.52 -1.73 7.25
CA SER A 16 2.91 -1.32 7.07
C SER A 16 3.65 -2.38 6.27
N LEU A 17 4.47 -1.95 5.30
CA LEU A 17 5.31 -2.81 4.47
C LEU A 17 6.76 -2.37 4.60
N PRO A 18 7.73 -3.30 4.66
CA PRO A 18 9.14 -2.98 4.71
C PRO A 18 9.52 -1.94 3.64
N ALA A 19 10.11 -0.82 4.08
CA ALA A 19 10.60 0.19 3.18
C ALA A 19 12.03 -0.17 2.73
N THR A 20 12.33 0.04 1.44
CA THR A 20 13.70 -0.12 0.92
C THR A 20 14.65 0.94 1.48
N VAL A 21 14.12 2.09 1.91
CA VAL A 21 14.90 3.22 2.46
C VAL A 21 14.20 3.79 3.68
N GLY A 22 14.95 3.93 4.77
CA GLY A 22 14.50 4.62 5.97
C GLY A 22 13.49 3.82 6.81
N PRO A 23 12.72 4.52 7.68
CA PRO A 23 11.74 3.87 8.53
C PRO A 23 10.55 3.33 7.70
N THR A 24 9.94 2.26 8.19
CA THR A 24 8.76 1.61 7.60
C THR A 24 7.48 2.35 8.02
N PRO A 25 6.86 3.19 7.16
CA PRO A 25 5.68 3.95 7.55
C PRO A 25 4.42 3.09 7.51
N THR A 26 3.36 3.53 8.19
CA THR A 26 2.01 3.00 7.97
C THR A 26 1.35 3.66 6.75
N THR A 27 0.34 3.01 6.17
CA THR A 27 -0.45 3.59 5.07
C THR A 27 -1.08 4.90 5.50
N ARG A 28 -1.58 4.99 6.74
CA ARG A 28 -2.16 6.23 7.27
C ARG A 28 -1.16 7.36 7.38
N GLU A 29 0.09 7.09 7.79
CA GLU A 29 1.16 8.09 7.82
C GLU A 29 1.50 8.61 6.43
N LEU A 30 1.55 7.72 5.42
CA LEU A 30 1.79 8.10 4.03
C LEU A 30 0.69 9.00 3.45
N LEU A 31 -0.56 8.77 3.83
CA LEU A 31 -1.74 9.48 3.32
C LEU A 31 -1.93 10.89 3.91
N GLN A 32 -1.17 11.28 4.94
CA GLN A 32 -1.34 12.58 5.59
C GLN A 32 -1.05 13.75 4.63
N GLY A 33 -2.13 14.37 4.12
CA GLY A 33 -2.06 15.54 3.24
C GLY A 33 -1.59 15.25 1.82
N LYS A 34 -1.61 13.99 1.39
CA LYS A 34 -1.12 13.56 0.07
C LYS A 34 -2.13 12.68 -0.64
N ILE A 35 -2.17 12.79 -1.96
CA ILE A 35 -2.83 11.80 -2.82
C ILE A 35 -1.79 10.73 -3.16
N VAL A 36 -2.09 9.48 -2.85
CA VAL A 36 -1.15 8.35 -2.99
C VAL A 36 -1.77 7.28 -3.87
N VAL A 37 -0.98 6.73 -4.79
CA VAL A 37 -1.32 5.55 -5.59
C VAL A 37 -0.41 4.41 -5.15
N LEU A 38 -0.99 3.28 -4.76
CA LEU A 38 -0.25 2.07 -4.38
C LEU A 38 -0.38 1.03 -5.50
N ALA A 39 0.75 0.44 -5.89
CA ALA A 39 0.81 -0.65 -6.85
C ALA A 39 1.59 -1.82 -6.24
N PHE A 40 1.04 -3.02 -6.37
CA PHE A 40 1.66 -4.26 -5.93
C PHE A 40 2.13 -5.03 -7.16
N TYR A 41 3.33 -5.57 -7.08
CA TYR A 41 3.88 -6.47 -8.08
C TYR A 41 4.56 -7.63 -7.37
N ILE A 42 4.65 -8.78 -8.04
CA ILE A 42 5.07 -10.03 -7.38
C ILE A 42 6.58 -10.06 -7.15
N LEU A 43 7.36 -9.71 -8.19
CA LEU A 43 8.81 -9.84 -8.16
C LEU A 43 9.49 -8.75 -8.99
N ASP A 44 10.57 -8.21 -8.46
CA ASP A 44 11.49 -7.33 -9.19
C ASP A 44 12.15 -8.06 -10.37
N PHE A 45 12.64 -7.30 -11.36
CA PHE A 45 13.40 -7.84 -12.50
C PHE A 45 12.67 -8.93 -13.31
N THR A 46 11.34 -8.85 -13.37
CA THR A 46 10.54 -9.71 -14.26
C THR A 46 10.35 -9.00 -15.61
N GLY A 47 11.12 -9.46 -16.60
CA GLY A 47 11.04 -9.04 -18.00
C GLY A 47 11.44 -10.20 -18.90
N GLY A 48 10.64 -10.46 -19.94
CA GLY A 48 10.99 -11.41 -21.00
C GLY A 48 12.12 -10.90 -21.89
#